data_AF-A0A5A7MTX2-F1
#
_entry.id   AF-A0A5A7MTX2-F1
#
_cell.length_a   1.000
_cell.length_b   1.000
_cell.length_c   1.000
_cell.angle_alpha   90.00
_cell.angle_beta   90.00
_cell.angle_gamma   90.00
#
_symmetry.space_group_name_H-M   'P 1'
#
loop_
_entity.id
_entity.type
_entity.pdbx_description
1 polymer ?
#
loop_
_entity_poly.entity_id
_entity_poly.type
_entity_poly.pdbx_seq_one_letter_code
_entity_poly.pdbx_strand_id
1 'polypeptide(L)'
;MRSSHTKITLGDDQSHEGEFNVILATTLSRLLMRLRPFGRKGDGPLQISLIQSRPGVMCRALFALLTGRFDKGTVKGLHTARVDDITIHGPDPVTLDGEIYYPNDGRPIILQGNKALNFVRL
;
A
#
# COMPACT_ATOMS: atom_id res chain seq x y z
N MET A 1 -8.26 -18.57 -7.07
CA MET A 1 -7.67 -17.21 -7.07
C MET A 1 -7.26 -16.91 -8.50
N ARG A 2 -7.92 -15.96 -9.17
CA ARG A 2 -7.40 -15.45 -10.45
C ARG A 2 -6.13 -14.69 -10.11
N SER A 3 -4.99 -15.08 -10.67
CA SER A 3 -3.81 -14.23 -10.55
C SER A 3 -3.88 -13.11 -11.57
N SER A 4 -4.31 -11.97 -11.08
CA SER A 4 -4.25 -10.73 -11.83
C SER A 4 -2.88 -10.11 -11.62
N HIS A 5 -2.09 -10.02 -12.68
CA HIS A 5 -0.86 -9.25 -12.66
C HIS A 5 -1.18 -7.79 -12.37
N THR A 6 -0.60 -7.26 -11.30
CA THR A 6 -0.73 -5.85 -10.93
C THR A 6 0.64 -5.19 -11.03
N LYS A 7 0.69 -4.03 -11.68
CA LYS A 7 1.88 -3.17 -11.71
C LYS A 7 1.62 -1.94 -10.85
N ILE A 8 2.53 -1.68 -9.94
CA ILE A 8 2.44 -0.59 -8.96
C ILE A 8 3.67 0.28 -9.13
N THR A 9 3.49 1.55 -9.42
CA THR A 9 4.56 2.54 -9.52
C THR A 9 4.47 3.48 -8.33
N LEU A 10 5.60 3.67 -7.64
CA LEU A 10 5.76 4.48 -6.45
C LEU A 10 6.65 5.68 -6.78
N GLY A 11 6.08 6.89 -6.82
CA GLY A 11 6.76 8.08 -7.34
C GLY A 11 7.28 7.85 -8.76
N ASP A 12 8.46 8.38 -9.08
CA ASP A 12 8.97 8.41 -10.45
C ASP A 12 9.74 7.14 -10.89
N ASP A 13 10.25 6.31 -9.97
CA ASP A 13 11.28 5.31 -10.34
C ASP A 13 11.16 3.92 -9.69
N GLN A 14 10.27 3.72 -8.70
CA GLN A 14 10.12 2.40 -8.06
C GLN A 14 8.85 1.71 -8.56
N SER A 15 9.02 0.78 -9.52
CA SER A 15 7.93 -0.10 -9.95
C SER A 15 8.03 -1.49 -9.35
N HIS A 16 6.88 -2.03 -8.97
CA HIS A 16 6.70 -3.39 -8.47
C HIS A 16 5.64 -4.07 -9.32
N GLU A 17 5.99 -5.21 -9.91
CA GLU A 17 5.09 -5.98 -10.74
C GLU A 17 4.95 -7.42 -10.21
N GLY A 18 3.73 -7.92 -10.28
CA GLY A 18 3.41 -9.31 -9.96
C GLY A 18 2.08 -9.44 -9.24
N GLU A 19 1.98 -10.49 -8.44
CA GLU A 19 0.80 -10.77 -7.64
C GLU A 19 1.02 -10.31 -6.19
N PHE A 20 -0.02 -9.70 -5.63
CA PHE A 20 -0.03 -9.22 -4.26
C PHE A 20 -1.24 -9.79 -3.52
N ASN A 21 -1.03 -10.28 -2.30
CA ASN A 21 -2.11 -10.67 -1.40
C ASN A 21 -2.78 -9.45 -0.78
N VAL A 22 -2.01 -8.39 -0.55
CA VAL A 22 -2.47 -7.14 0.05
C VAL A 22 -1.69 -5.97 -0.56
N ILE A 23 -2.43 -4.96 -0.99
CA ILE A 23 -1.93 -3.62 -1.32
C ILE A 23 -2.67 -2.66 -0.39
N LEU A 24 -1.94 -2.00 0.50
CA LEU A 24 -2.52 -1.03 1.43
C LEU A 24 -1.84 0.31 1.22
N ALA A 25 -2.61 1.33 0.85
CA ALA A 25 -2.17 2.71 0.76
C ALA A 25 -3.00 3.58 1.72
N THR A 26 -2.37 4.51 2.43
CA THR A 26 -3.07 5.40 3.37
C THR A 26 -2.32 6.70 3.58
N THR A 27 -3.03 7.75 4.00
CA THR A 27 -2.45 8.98 4.56
C THR A 27 -2.30 8.91 6.09
N LEU A 28 -2.88 7.90 6.74
CA LEU A 28 -2.86 7.76 8.19
C LEU A 28 -1.50 7.30 8.70
N SER A 29 -0.99 8.00 9.73
CA SER A 29 0.27 7.60 10.39
C SER A 29 0.15 6.33 11.24
N ARG A 30 -1.07 5.97 11.65
CA ARG A 30 -1.40 4.83 12.52
C ARG A 30 -2.75 4.28 12.09
N LEU A 31 -2.84 2.96 11.98
CA LEU A 31 -4.12 2.26 11.84
C LEU A 31 -4.74 1.99 13.21
N LEU A 32 -5.87 1.29 13.20
CA LEU A 32 -6.52 0.72 14.38
C LEU A 32 -5.50 -0.05 15.24
N MET A 33 -5.70 -0.03 16.56
CA MET A 33 -4.81 -0.66 17.54
C MET A 33 -3.36 -0.15 17.53
N ARG A 34 -3.10 1.08 17.05
CA ARG A 34 -1.76 1.70 16.95
C ARG A 34 -0.79 0.93 16.04
N LEU A 35 -1.28 0.00 15.23
CA LEU A 35 -0.47 -0.75 14.26
C LEU A 35 0.10 0.20 13.21
N ARG A 36 1.35 -0.06 12.81
CA ARG A 36 2.08 0.70 11.80
C ARG A 36 2.56 -0.23 10.71
N PRO A 37 1.68 -0.67 9.79
CA PRO A 37 2.10 -1.50 8.68
C PRO A 37 2.74 -0.65 7.60
N PHE A 38 3.61 0.30 7.94
CA PHE A 38 4.26 1.20 6.99
C PHE A 38 5.69 1.46 7.44
N GLY A 39 6.62 1.39 6.48
CA GLY A 39 8.03 1.67 6.72
C GLY A 39 8.30 3.16 6.88
N ARG A 40 9.45 3.49 7.48
CA ARG A 40 9.88 4.88 7.69
C ARG A 40 10.64 5.47 6.48
N LYS A 41 10.76 4.74 5.37
CA LYS A 41 11.55 5.18 4.20
C LYS A 41 10.73 6.07 3.28
N GLY A 42 11.27 7.25 2.98
CA GLY A 42 10.60 8.30 2.22
C GLY A 42 9.95 9.33 3.13
N ASP A 43 9.58 10.46 2.54
CA ASP A 43 9.03 11.65 3.19
C ASP A 43 7.61 12.00 2.72
N GLY A 44 7.10 11.28 1.71
CA GLY A 44 5.77 11.48 1.18
C GLY A 44 4.61 11.31 2.18
N PRO A 45 3.47 11.95 1.92
CA PRO A 45 2.25 11.89 2.72
C PRO A 45 1.50 10.56 2.57
N LEU A 46 1.63 9.87 1.43
CA LEU A 46 1.08 8.52 1.26
C LEU A 46 2.05 7.50 1.83
N GLN A 47 1.51 6.55 2.58
CA GLN A 47 2.23 5.39 3.09
C GLN A 47 1.66 4.16 2.40
N ILE A 48 2.54 3.30 1.88
CA ILE A 48 2.13 2.09 1.16
C ILE A 48 2.82 0.85 1.71
N SER A 49 2.09 -0.26 1.69
CA SER A 49 2.59 -1.61 1.94
C SER A 49 2.08 -2.60 0.92
N LEU A 50 3.02 -3.35 0.36
CA LEU A 50 2.80 -4.37 -0.65
C LEU A 50 3.24 -5.72 -0.10
N ILE A 51 2.32 -6.69 -0.08
CA ILE A 51 2.60 -8.05 0.36
C ILE A 51 2.50 -8.96 -0.86
N GLN A 52 3.63 -9.43 -1.37
CA GLN A 52 3.66 -10.33 -2.53
C GLN A 52 2.95 -11.65 -2.25
N SER A 53 2.30 -12.21 -3.28
CA SER A 53 1.66 -13.53 -3.26
C SER A 53 2.70 -14.65 -3.27
N ARG A 54 3.35 -14.84 -2.13
CA ARG A 54 4.35 -15.89 -1.91
C ARG A 54 4.02 -16.68 -0.64
N PRO A 55 4.23 -18.02 -0.63
CA PRO A 55 3.98 -18.85 0.53
C PRO A 55 4.64 -18.30 1.80
N GLY A 56 3.84 -18.16 2.86
CA GLY A 56 4.29 -17.70 4.18
C GLY A 56 4.71 -16.22 4.27
N VAL A 57 4.68 -15.43 3.19
CA VAL A 57 4.99 -13.97 3.28
C VAL A 57 3.90 -13.24 4.05
N MET A 58 2.63 -13.55 3.80
CA MET A 58 1.50 -12.93 4.51
C MET A 58 1.55 -13.21 6.02
N CYS A 59 1.78 -14.47 6.44
CA CYS A 59 1.88 -14.81 7.86
C CYS A 59 3.07 -14.11 8.54
N ARG A 60 4.23 -14.04 7.85
CA ARG A 60 5.40 -13.31 8.36
C ARG A 60 5.15 -11.81 8.46
N ALA A 61 4.48 -11.21 7.47
CA ALA A 61 4.09 -9.81 7.50
C ALA A 61 3.13 -9.52 8.66
N LEU A 62 2.14 -10.39 8.90
CA LEU A 62 1.23 -10.27 10.04
C LEU A 62 1.98 -10.37 11.38
N PHE A 63 2.89 -11.34 11.52
CA PHE A 63 3.70 -11.48 12.73
C PHE A 63 4.62 -10.28 12.96
N ALA A 64 5.26 -9.77 11.91
CA ALA A 64 6.07 -8.56 11.95
C ALA A 64 5.23 -7.33 12.36
N LEU A 65 3.98 -7.23 11.90
CA LEU A 65 3.07 -6.16 12.26
C LEU A 65 2.71 -6.19 13.74
N LEU A 66 2.35 -7.38 14.26
CA LEU A 66 1.98 -7.58 15.66
C LEU A 66 3.17 -7.36 16.62
N THR A 67 4.39 -7.72 16.19
CA THR A 67 5.61 -7.54 16.99
C THR A 67 6.26 -6.16 16.83
N GLY A 68 5.69 -5.28 16.01
CA GLY A 68 6.23 -3.94 15.72
C GLY A 68 7.51 -3.94 14.87
N ARG A 69 7.89 -5.09 14.29
CA ARG A 69 9.05 -5.27 13.40
C ARG A 69 8.68 -5.18 11.92
N PHE A 70 7.68 -4.37 11.60
CA PHE A 70 7.21 -4.13 10.23
C PHE A 70 8.10 -3.09 9.52
N ASP A 71 9.41 -3.24 9.66
CA ASP A 71 10.40 -2.36 9.06
C ASP A 71 10.98 -2.95 7.76
N LYS A 72 11.60 -2.07 6.99
CA LYS A 72 12.06 -2.39 5.64
C LYS A 72 13.21 -3.41 5.70
N GLY A 73 13.04 -4.53 5.00
CA GLY A 73 14.08 -5.55 4.81
C GLY A 73 13.97 -6.79 5.71
N THR A 74 13.13 -6.75 6.74
CA THR A 74 12.97 -7.90 7.67
C THR A 74 12.20 -9.05 7.04
N VAL A 75 11.25 -8.77 6.14
CA VAL A 75 10.43 -9.79 5.47
C VAL A 75 10.60 -9.71 3.95
N LYS A 76 11.23 -10.73 3.36
CA LYS A 76 11.35 -10.87 1.90
C LYS A 76 9.95 -10.98 1.27
N GLY A 77 9.63 -10.08 0.34
CA GLY A 77 8.32 -9.98 -0.31
C GLY A 77 7.34 -9.03 0.36
N LEU A 78 7.75 -8.35 1.44
CA LEU A 78 7.08 -7.17 1.97
C LEU A 78 7.82 -5.92 1.49
N HIS A 79 7.11 -5.02 0.81
CA HIS A 79 7.65 -3.72 0.40
C HIS A 79 6.88 -2.62 1.09
N THR A 80 7.60 -1.66 1.65
CA THR A 80 7.01 -0.48 2.29
C THR A 80 7.72 0.79 1.83
N ALA A 81 6.95 1.85 1.64
CA ALA A 81 7.45 3.15 1.21
C ALA A 81 6.52 4.29 1.64
N ARG A 82 7.07 5.50 1.64
CA ARG A 82 6.34 6.76 1.72
C ARG A 82 6.60 7.57 0.45
N VAL A 83 5.55 7.97 -0.24
CA VAL A 83 5.61 8.62 -1.57
C VAL A 83 4.52 9.68 -1.73
N ASP A 84 4.66 10.55 -2.70
CA ASP A 84 3.66 11.57 -3.06
C ASP A 84 2.56 11.00 -3.96
N ASP A 85 2.94 10.08 -4.85
CA ASP A 85 2.07 9.50 -5.86
C ASP A 85 2.22 7.97 -5.93
N ILE A 86 1.08 7.28 -6.11
CA ILE A 86 0.99 5.84 -6.34
C ILE A 86 0.13 5.61 -7.58
N THR A 87 0.66 4.87 -8.55
CA THR A 87 -0.07 4.45 -9.75
C THR A 87 -0.24 2.95 -9.74
N ILE A 88 -1.49 2.47 -9.83
CA ILE A 88 -1.83 1.05 -9.81
C ILE A 88 -2.48 0.69 -11.14
N HIS A 89 -1.88 -0.26 -11.85
CA HIS A 89 -2.45 -0.90 -13.03
C HIS A 89 -2.82 -2.33 -12.66
N GLY A 90 -4.11 -2.65 -12.76
CA GLY A 90 -4.62 -3.99 -12.51
C GLY A 90 -6.13 -4.04 -12.75
N PRO A 91 -6.69 -5.23 -12.98
CA PRO A 91 -8.12 -5.42 -13.19
C PRO A 91 -8.91 -5.58 -11.87
N ASP A 92 -8.21 -5.69 -10.73
CA ASP A 92 -8.84 -6.04 -9.47
C ASP A 92 -9.54 -4.82 -8.81
N PRO A 93 -10.74 -5.00 -8.23
CA PRO A 93 -11.42 -3.95 -7.47
C PRO A 93 -10.59 -3.48 -6.28
N VAL A 94 -10.73 -2.21 -5.92
CA VAL A 94 -10.10 -1.62 -4.73
C VAL A 94 -11.17 -1.12 -3.76
N THR A 95 -10.85 -1.12 -2.47
CA THR A 95 -11.68 -0.48 -1.46
C THR A 95 -11.09 0.88 -1.10
N LEU A 96 -11.86 1.94 -1.29
CA LEU A 96 -11.50 3.32 -0.92
C LEU A 96 -12.57 3.83 0.03
N ASP A 97 -12.16 4.26 1.23
CA ASP A 97 -13.05 4.80 2.28
C ASP A 97 -14.28 3.91 2.61
N GLY A 98 -14.13 2.58 2.44
CA GLY A 98 -15.19 1.60 2.70
C GLY A 98 -16.07 1.26 1.50
N GLU A 99 -15.87 1.95 0.38
CA GLU A 99 -16.59 1.72 -0.88
C GLU A 99 -15.73 0.94 -1.88
N ILE A 100 -16.36 0.09 -2.69
CA ILE A 100 -15.66 -0.71 -3.70
C ILE A 100 -15.67 0.04 -5.04
N TYR A 101 -14.48 0.28 -5.57
CA TYR A 101 -14.26 0.87 -6.89
C TYR A 101 -13.71 -0.18 -7.83
N TYR A 102 -14.32 -0.27 -9.03
CA TYR A 102 -13.89 -1.16 -10.09
C TYR A 102 -13.03 -0.38 -11.08
N PRO A 103 -11.79 -0.82 -11.37
CA PRO A 103 -10.96 -0.19 -12.38
C PRO A 103 -11.66 -0.21 -13.75
N ASN A 104 -11.54 0.90 -14.49
CA ASN A 104 -11.91 0.91 -15.90
C ASN A 104 -10.80 0.24 -16.71
N ASP A 105 -11.16 -0.58 -17.69
CA ASP A 105 -10.19 -1.27 -18.55
C ASP A 105 -9.16 -0.30 -19.13
N GLY A 106 -7.87 -0.64 -18.94
CA GLY A 106 -6.74 0.14 -19.45
C GLY A 106 -6.46 1.46 -18.73
N ARG A 107 -7.24 1.85 -17.70
CA ARG A 107 -6.99 3.07 -16.92
C ARG A 107 -6.40 2.74 -15.55
N PRO A 108 -5.26 3.35 -15.17
CA PRO A 108 -4.72 3.16 -13.84
C PRO A 108 -5.55 3.87 -12.78
N ILE A 109 -5.45 3.38 -11.55
CA ILE A 109 -5.83 4.12 -10.35
C ILE A 109 -4.63 4.98 -9.94
N ILE A 110 -4.86 6.28 -9.77
CA ILE A 110 -3.83 7.24 -9.36
C ILE A 110 -4.21 7.79 -7.99
N LEU A 111 -3.34 7.60 -7.00
CA LEU A 111 -3.46 8.18 -5.67
C LEU A 111 -2.41 9.27 -5.52
N GLN A 112 -2.83 10.48 -5.16
CA GLN A 112 -1.96 11.63 -4.96
C GLN A 112 -2.19 12.22 -3.57
N GLY A 113 -1.13 12.37 -2.77
CA GLY A 113 -1.20 12.92 -1.41
C GLY A 113 -0.88 14.40 -1.32
N ASN A 114 -1.02 15.16 -2.41
CA ASN A 114 -0.50 16.53 -2.56
C ASN A 114 -1.16 17.61 -1.70
N LYS A 115 -2.22 17.32 -0.93
CA LYS A 115 -2.93 18.31 -0.11
C LYS A 115 -3.35 17.74 1.25
N ALA A 116 -2.90 18.40 2.32
CA ALA A 116 -3.44 18.20 3.66
C ALA A 116 -4.54 19.23 3.94
N LEU A 117 -5.71 18.76 4.39
CA LEU A 117 -6.81 19.63 4.81
C LEU A 117 -6.73 19.87 6.31
N ASN A 118 -6.75 21.14 6.72
CA ASN A 118 -6.88 21.52 8.12
C ASN A 118 -8.37 21.59 8.48
N PHE A 119 -8.81 20.75 9.39
CA PHE A 119 -10.17 20.80 9.92
C PHE A 119 -10.23 21.80 11.07
N VAL A 120 -11.05 22.83 10.93
CA VAL A 120 -11.37 23.74 12.04
C VAL A 120 -12.41 23.07 12.94
N ARG A 121 -12.20 23.19 14.25
CA ARG A 121 -13.16 22.75 15.25
C ARG A 121 -14.19 23.87 15.42
N LEU A 122 -15.45 23.59 15.08
CA LEU A 122 -16.59 24.46 15.35
C LEU A 122 -16.95 24.42 16.84
#